data_AF-A0A4W5MS46-F1
#
_entry.id   AF-A0A4W5MS46-F1
#
_cell.length_a   1.000
_cell.length_b   1.000
_cell.length_c   1.000
_cell.angle_alpha   90.00
_cell.angle_beta   90.00
_cell.angle_gamma   90.00
#
_symmetry.space_group_name_H-M   'P 1'
#
loop_
_entity.id
_entity.type
_entity.pdbx_description
1 polymer ?
#
loop_
_entity_poly.entity_id
_entity_poly.type
_entity_poly.pdbx_seq_one_letter_code
_entity_poly.pdbx_strand_id
1 'polypeptide(L)'
;MDSQEVGAMLEECHRAVSAAGLVVVEPTEEAKLNFQRYRESLSVELSMLLQEAVAMRWPFVPEKWQYKQSVTSQDKVNLKDFISLHLPQLLGLLKASILAREPQWAAGVVFLIDRFLYWTDESSRLLKITKLLHRHYPGTPIAPQLVIRQARVYLNDGKLQKAEYILSSLINTSGATGCWIYQSDSDRTLIQAVSVQVRGQVLQKLGLWLEAAELIWTSLVGYYALPQPDKKGIGTSLGILANILVSMNDGDFHAFKTNPGIDLVSTQSYPMKSLVF
;
A
#
# COMPACT_ATOMS: atom_id res chain seq x y z
N MET A 1 -10.89 10.71 -16.38
CA MET A 1 -9.69 11.56 -16.41
C MET A 1 -8.59 10.79 -17.11
N ASP A 2 -7.87 11.41 -18.02
CA ASP A 2 -6.66 10.81 -18.59
C ASP A 2 -5.46 10.99 -17.63
N SER A 3 -4.34 10.33 -17.95
CA SER A 3 -3.13 10.39 -17.11
C SER A 3 -2.53 11.80 -17.01
N GLN A 4 -2.70 12.63 -18.04
CA GLN A 4 -2.14 13.97 -18.09
C GLN A 4 -2.88 14.91 -17.14
N GLU A 5 -4.20 14.82 -17.10
CA GLU A 5 -5.07 15.57 -16.20
C GLU A 5 -4.78 15.23 -14.73
N VAL A 6 -4.64 13.94 -14.41
CA VAL A 6 -4.26 13.48 -13.06
C VAL A 6 -2.90 14.03 -12.65
N GLY A 7 -1.90 13.95 -13.55
CA GLY A 7 -0.58 14.50 -13.33
C GLY A 7 -0.60 16.01 -13.05
N ALA A 8 -1.39 16.78 -13.81
CA ALA A 8 -1.53 18.21 -13.63
C ALA A 8 -2.14 18.57 -12.26
N MET A 9 -3.19 17.86 -11.84
CA MET A 9 -3.82 18.07 -10.52
C MET A 9 -2.87 17.71 -9.37
N LEU A 10 -2.06 16.65 -9.51
CA LEU A 10 -1.04 16.29 -8.52
C LEU A 10 0.06 17.37 -8.43
N GLU A 11 0.50 17.93 -9.55
CA GLU A 11 1.47 19.04 -9.55
C GLU A 11 0.88 20.33 -8.93
N GLU A 12 -0.42 20.59 -9.09
CA GLU A 12 -1.11 21.65 -8.36
C GLU A 12 -1.11 21.42 -6.85
N CYS A 13 -1.41 20.19 -6.42
CA CYS A 13 -1.34 19.82 -5.01
C CYS A 13 0.10 19.96 -4.46
N HIS A 14 1.09 19.53 -5.24
CA HIS A 14 2.51 19.66 -4.89
C HIS A 14 2.94 21.13 -4.72
N ARG A 15 2.51 22.01 -5.63
CA ARG A 15 2.75 23.46 -5.50
C ARG A 15 2.06 24.05 -4.27
N ALA A 16 0.81 23.66 -4.02
CA ALA A 16 0.05 24.13 -2.86
C ALA A 16 0.72 23.74 -1.54
N VAL A 17 1.15 22.48 -1.38
CA VAL A 17 1.81 22.04 -0.14
C VAL A 17 3.19 22.67 0.02
N SER A 18 3.93 22.87 -1.08
CA SER A 18 5.22 23.56 -1.05
C SER A 18 5.09 25.02 -0.58
N ALA A 19 4.05 25.72 -1.02
CA ALA A 19 3.78 27.10 -0.62
C ALA A 19 3.30 27.20 0.84
N ALA A 20 2.50 26.24 1.30
CA ALA A 20 1.99 26.20 2.67
C ALA A 20 3.10 26.17 3.72
N GLY A 21 4.25 25.55 3.40
CA GLY A 21 5.42 25.48 4.28
C GLY A 21 6.20 26.78 4.46
N LEU A 22 6.02 27.76 3.58
CA LEU A 22 6.80 29.02 3.58
C LEU A 22 6.13 30.15 4.37
N VAL A 23 4.86 29.99 4.74
CA VAL A 23 4.03 31.11 5.19
C VAL A 23 3.28 30.72 6.47
N VAL A 24 3.50 31.43 7.59
CA VAL A 24 2.75 31.27 8.87
C VAL A 24 1.43 32.06 8.83
N VAL A 25 0.74 32.06 7.69
CA VAL A 25 -0.52 32.80 7.52
C VAL A 25 -1.68 31.82 7.66
N GLU A 26 -2.63 32.15 8.53
CA GLU A 26 -3.87 31.40 8.70
C GLU A 26 -4.58 31.14 7.35
N PRO A 27 -5.23 29.98 7.16
CA PRO A 27 -5.94 29.69 5.94
C PRO A 27 -7.10 30.67 5.76
N THR A 28 -7.32 31.14 4.53
CA THR A 28 -8.41 32.08 4.22
C THR A 28 -9.77 31.44 4.48
N GLU A 29 -10.78 32.24 4.81
CA GLU A 29 -12.15 31.74 4.98
C GLU A 29 -12.69 31.07 3.70
N GLU A 30 -12.27 31.54 2.53
CA GLU A 30 -12.57 30.88 1.26
C GLU A 30 -11.97 29.46 1.19
N ALA A 31 -10.73 29.27 1.64
CA ALA A 31 -10.10 27.95 1.66
C ALA A 31 -10.84 26.98 2.60
N LYS A 32 -11.24 27.44 3.79
CA LYS A 32 -12.02 26.66 4.75
C LYS A 32 -13.39 26.28 4.19
N LEU A 33 -14.11 27.24 3.61
CA LEU A 33 -15.42 27.00 3.00
C LEU A 33 -15.32 26.04 1.81
N ASN A 34 -14.29 26.18 0.99
CA ASN A 34 -14.06 25.28 -0.14
C ASN A 34 -13.80 23.85 0.32
N PHE A 35 -12.96 23.66 1.35
CA PHE A 35 -12.76 22.35 1.96
C PHE A 35 -14.06 21.72 2.47
N GLN A 36 -14.90 22.49 3.17
CA GLN A 36 -16.21 22.03 3.64
C GLN A 36 -17.11 21.60 2.49
N ARG A 37 -17.20 22.40 1.42
CA ARG A 37 -17.99 22.07 0.22
C ARG A 37 -17.54 20.76 -0.43
N TYR A 38 -16.23 20.54 -0.57
CA TYR A 38 -15.72 19.27 -1.12
C TYR A 38 -16.10 18.11 -0.21
N ARG A 39 -15.96 18.24 1.11
CA ARG A 39 -16.29 17.19 2.08
C ARG A 39 -17.79 16.84 2.07
N GLU A 40 -18.66 17.83 2.01
CA GLU A 40 -20.12 17.66 1.98
C GLU A 40 -20.61 17.09 0.64
N SER A 41 -19.88 17.31 -0.45
CA SER A 41 -20.22 16.78 -1.78
C SER A 41 -19.90 15.29 -1.97
N LEU A 42 -19.16 14.66 -1.05
CA LEU A 42 -18.77 13.25 -1.16
C LEU A 42 -20.00 12.34 -1.08
N SER A 43 -20.00 11.26 -1.86
CA SER A 43 -20.98 10.20 -1.65
C SER A 43 -20.85 9.61 -0.24
N VAL A 44 -21.94 9.05 0.30
CA VAL A 44 -21.94 8.46 1.64
C VAL A 44 -20.83 7.42 1.79
N GLU A 45 -20.69 6.53 0.81
CA GLU A 45 -19.65 5.49 0.81
C GLU A 45 -18.23 6.07 0.81
N LEU A 46 -17.97 7.08 -0.02
CA LEU A 46 -16.63 7.71 -0.08
C LEU A 46 -16.32 8.51 1.18
N SER A 47 -17.31 9.20 1.74
CA SER A 47 -17.19 9.93 3.01
C SER A 47 -16.88 8.99 4.16
N MET A 48 -17.55 7.84 4.25
CA MET A 48 -17.26 6.82 5.25
C MET A 48 -15.84 6.27 5.09
N LEU A 49 -15.44 5.88 3.88
CA LEU A 49 -14.11 5.34 3.62
C LEU A 49 -12.99 6.34 3.99
N LEU A 50 -13.20 7.63 3.71
CA LEU A 50 -12.26 8.67 4.07
C LEU A 50 -12.20 8.94 5.58
N GLN A 51 -13.35 8.92 6.26
CA GLN A 51 -13.39 9.02 7.72
C GLN A 51 -12.66 7.86 8.40
N GLU A 52 -12.82 6.64 7.88
CA GLU A 52 -12.09 5.46 8.37
C GLU A 52 -10.58 5.58 8.13
N ALA A 53 -10.17 6.09 6.97
CA ALA A 53 -8.77 6.35 6.65
C ALA A 53 -8.14 7.39 7.61
N VAL A 54 -8.85 8.50 7.86
CA VAL A 54 -8.44 9.54 8.83
C VAL A 54 -8.36 8.98 10.25
N ALA A 55 -9.28 8.11 10.62
CA ALA A 55 -9.32 7.46 11.93
C ALA A 55 -8.33 6.28 12.08
N MET A 56 -7.45 6.05 11.10
CA MET A 56 -6.45 4.97 11.12
C MET A 56 -7.08 3.59 11.36
N ARG A 57 -8.25 3.33 10.76
CA ARG A 57 -9.02 2.08 11.01
C ARG A 57 -8.31 0.83 10.51
N TRP A 58 -7.46 0.96 9.50
CA TRP A 58 -6.74 -0.14 8.89
C TRP A 58 -5.42 0.37 8.29
N PRO A 59 -4.35 -0.43 8.30
CA PRO A 59 -3.06 -0.05 7.72
C PRO A 59 -3.03 -0.01 6.18
N PHE A 60 -3.98 -0.70 5.54
CA PHE A 60 -4.17 -0.78 4.09
C PHE A 60 -5.64 -0.66 3.75
N VAL A 61 -5.98 0.06 2.67
CA VAL A 61 -7.38 0.16 2.24
C VAL A 61 -7.89 -1.24 1.85
N PRO A 62 -8.87 -1.81 2.56
CA PRO A 62 -9.30 -3.18 2.29
C PRO A 62 -10.19 -3.24 1.04
N GLU A 63 -10.11 -4.35 0.30
CA GLU A 63 -11.17 -4.66 -0.67
C GLU A 63 -12.37 -5.29 0.06
N LYS A 64 -13.60 -5.08 -0.43
CA LYS A 64 -14.82 -5.64 0.21
C LYS A 64 -14.81 -7.17 0.35
N TRP A 65 -14.18 -7.86 -0.59
CA TRP A 65 -14.05 -9.33 -0.60
C TRP A 65 -12.84 -9.85 0.19
N GLN A 66 -11.89 -9.00 0.57
CA GLN A 66 -10.53 -9.40 0.98
C GLN A 66 -10.51 -10.36 2.17
N TYR A 67 -11.37 -10.11 3.17
CA TYR A 67 -11.39 -10.84 4.43
C TYR A 67 -12.64 -11.70 4.65
N LYS A 68 -13.66 -11.59 3.78
CA LYS A 68 -14.92 -12.34 3.93
C LYS A 68 -14.77 -13.83 3.60
N GLN A 69 -15.29 -14.73 4.43
CA GLN A 69 -15.33 -16.16 4.07
C GLN A 69 -16.25 -16.44 2.87
N SER A 70 -17.47 -15.92 2.92
CA SER A 70 -18.46 -16.04 1.84
C SER A 70 -18.58 -14.72 1.08
N VAL A 71 -18.15 -14.71 -0.18
CA VAL A 71 -18.14 -13.53 -1.06
C VAL A 71 -19.41 -13.49 -1.91
N THR A 72 -20.18 -12.42 -1.80
CA THR A 72 -21.39 -12.19 -2.62
C THR A 72 -21.05 -11.40 -3.90
N SER A 73 -22.01 -11.23 -4.80
CA SER A 73 -21.82 -10.40 -6.01
C SER A 73 -21.51 -8.94 -5.67
N GLN A 74 -22.10 -8.40 -4.60
CA GLN A 74 -21.86 -7.02 -4.13
C GLN A 74 -20.43 -6.82 -3.62
N ASP A 75 -19.78 -7.88 -3.15
CA ASP A 75 -18.41 -7.83 -2.62
C ASP A 75 -17.34 -7.85 -3.72
N LYS A 76 -17.72 -8.20 -4.96
CA LYS A 76 -16.80 -8.30 -6.10
C LYS A 76 -16.51 -6.96 -6.77
N VAL A 77 -17.11 -5.87 -6.29
CA VAL A 77 -16.79 -4.51 -6.76
C VAL A 77 -15.38 -4.16 -6.31
N ASN A 78 -14.51 -3.82 -7.27
CA ASN A 78 -13.11 -3.50 -7.00
C ASN A 78 -12.99 -2.04 -6.52
N LEU A 79 -12.22 -1.80 -5.46
CA LEU A 79 -11.93 -0.46 -5.00
C LEU A 79 -11.26 0.39 -6.09
N LYS A 80 -10.52 -0.23 -7.01
CA LYS A 80 -9.94 0.43 -8.18
C LYS A 80 -10.97 1.24 -8.96
N ASP A 81 -12.08 0.62 -9.32
CA ASP A 81 -13.07 1.22 -10.21
C ASP A 81 -13.83 2.32 -9.46
N PHE A 82 -14.11 2.08 -8.18
CA PHE A 82 -14.71 3.07 -7.29
C PHE A 82 -13.82 4.31 -7.13
N ILE A 83 -12.53 4.13 -6.81
CA ILE A 83 -11.59 5.26 -6.67
C ILE A 83 -11.36 5.96 -8.01
N SER A 84 -11.29 5.21 -9.12
CA SER A 84 -11.17 5.78 -10.47
C SER A 84 -12.32 6.75 -10.79
N LEU A 85 -13.56 6.34 -10.47
CA LEU A 85 -14.76 7.16 -10.70
C LEU A 85 -14.74 8.45 -9.88
N HIS A 86 -14.21 8.41 -8.66
CA HIS A 86 -14.18 9.53 -7.72
C HIS A 86 -12.86 10.31 -7.69
N LEU A 87 -11.88 9.95 -8.52
CA LEU A 87 -10.54 10.53 -8.50
C LEU A 87 -10.51 12.07 -8.64
N PRO A 88 -11.23 12.72 -9.57
CA PRO A 88 -11.20 14.18 -9.66
C PRO A 88 -11.70 14.86 -8.38
N GLN A 89 -12.77 14.31 -7.79
CA GLN A 89 -13.33 14.82 -6.54
C GLN A 89 -12.34 14.65 -5.37
N LEU A 90 -11.64 13.51 -5.31
CA LEU A 90 -10.60 13.24 -4.31
C LEU A 90 -9.39 14.17 -4.47
N LEU A 91 -8.89 14.40 -5.69
CA LEU A 91 -7.79 15.32 -5.94
C LEU A 91 -8.17 16.78 -5.63
N GLY A 92 -9.41 17.17 -5.94
CA GLY A 92 -9.97 18.46 -5.53
C GLY A 92 -10.01 18.62 -4.00
N LEU A 93 -10.48 17.59 -3.29
CA LEU A 93 -10.48 17.56 -1.84
C LEU A 93 -9.07 17.56 -1.25
N LEU A 94 -8.10 16.86 -1.85
CA LEU A 94 -6.69 16.89 -1.42
C LEU A 94 -6.15 18.33 -1.46
N LYS A 95 -6.32 19.01 -2.59
CA LYS A 95 -5.91 20.40 -2.75
C LYS A 95 -6.61 21.31 -1.74
N ALA A 96 -7.93 21.17 -1.59
CA ALA A 96 -8.70 21.97 -0.64
C ALA A 96 -8.25 21.72 0.82
N SER A 97 -7.96 20.47 1.19
CA SER A 97 -7.45 20.10 2.52
C SER A 97 -6.06 20.71 2.78
N ILE A 98 -5.18 20.71 1.79
CA ILE A 98 -3.86 21.36 1.88
C ILE A 98 -4.00 22.86 2.13
N LEU A 99 -4.85 23.54 1.35
CA LEU A 99 -5.07 24.98 1.43
C LEU A 99 -5.77 25.40 2.74
N ALA A 100 -6.69 24.57 3.24
CA ALA A 100 -7.40 24.78 4.49
C ALA A 100 -6.59 24.37 5.74
N ARG A 101 -5.37 23.82 5.56
CA ARG A 101 -4.53 23.27 6.64
C ARG A 101 -5.19 22.16 7.44
N GLU A 102 -5.79 21.23 6.71
CA GLU A 102 -6.43 20.03 7.23
C GLU A 102 -5.57 18.79 6.91
N PRO A 103 -4.40 18.63 7.55
CA PRO A 103 -3.41 17.64 7.12
C PRO A 103 -3.86 16.20 7.32
N GLN A 104 -4.71 15.94 8.30
CA GLN A 104 -5.31 14.61 8.52
C GLN A 104 -6.17 14.19 7.33
N TRP A 105 -6.99 15.11 6.80
CA TRP A 105 -7.81 14.87 5.61
C TRP A 105 -6.96 14.72 4.36
N ALA A 106 -5.93 15.56 4.19
CA ALA A 106 -4.98 15.42 3.09
C ALA A 106 -4.28 14.05 3.11
N ALA A 107 -3.79 13.62 4.28
CA ALA A 107 -3.16 12.30 4.46
C ALA A 107 -4.16 11.15 4.21
N GLY A 108 -5.40 11.28 4.66
CA GLY A 108 -6.48 10.32 4.39
C GLY A 108 -6.76 10.18 2.89
N VAL A 109 -6.85 11.28 2.14
CA VAL A 109 -7.05 11.23 0.69
C VAL A 109 -5.86 10.57 -0.01
N VAL A 110 -4.63 10.98 0.33
CA VAL A 110 -3.40 10.39 -0.20
C VAL A 110 -3.37 8.87 0.04
N PHE A 111 -3.79 8.42 1.21
CA PHE A 111 -3.89 7.01 1.55
C PHE A 111 -4.91 6.25 0.67
N LEU A 112 -6.10 6.83 0.44
CA LEU A 112 -7.12 6.21 -0.40
C LEU A 112 -6.68 6.07 -1.86
N ILE A 113 -6.09 7.11 -2.44
CA ILE A 113 -5.74 7.12 -3.87
C ILE A 113 -4.42 6.43 -4.18
N ASP A 114 -3.59 6.12 -3.18
CA ASP A 114 -2.26 5.50 -3.34
C ASP A 114 -2.27 4.26 -4.23
N ARG A 115 -3.18 3.31 -3.97
CA ARG A 115 -3.21 2.06 -4.73
C ARG A 115 -3.57 2.30 -6.19
N PHE A 116 -4.51 3.22 -6.44
CA PHE A 116 -4.90 3.61 -7.79
C PHE A 116 -3.74 4.27 -8.53
N LEU A 117 -3.09 5.27 -7.91
CA LEU A 117 -1.97 5.99 -8.52
C LEU A 117 -0.71 5.14 -8.68
N TYR A 118 -0.58 4.03 -7.97
CA TYR A 118 0.45 3.04 -8.29
C TYR A 118 0.20 2.29 -9.58
N TRP A 119 -1.05 1.95 -9.89
CA TRP A 119 -1.38 1.28 -11.14
C TRP A 119 -1.25 2.21 -12.35
N THR A 120 -1.34 3.52 -12.15
CA THR A 120 -1.18 4.53 -13.21
C THR A 120 0.19 5.20 -13.22
N ASP A 121 1.18 4.65 -12.52
CA ASP A 121 2.58 5.15 -12.47
C ASP A 121 2.76 6.59 -11.93
N GLU A 122 1.83 7.07 -11.10
CA GLU A 122 1.86 8.42 -10.50
C GLU A 122 2.31 8.42 -9.02
N SER A 123 2.72 7.26 -8.50
CA SER A 123 3.16 7.12 -7.09
C SER A 123 4.31 8.05 -6.72
N SER A 124 5.25 8.29 -7.62
CA SER A 124 6.38 9.18 -7.36
C SER A 124 5.94 10.62 -7.09
N ARG A 125 4.92 11.12 -7.79
CA ARG A 125 4.34 12.46 -7.53
C ARG A 125 3.58 12.48 -6.20
N LEU A 126 2.73 11.48 -5.97
CA LEU A 126 1.98 11.36 -4.72
C LEU A 126 2.89 11.32 -3.48
N LEU A 127 3.99 10.56 -3.54
CA LEU A 127 4.95 10.44 -2.45
C LEU A 127 5.73 11.74 -2.19
N LYS A 128 5.98 12.57 -3.20
CA LYS A 128 6.55 13.92 -3.00
C LYS A 128 5.59 14.80 -2.19
N ILE A 129 4.31 14.80 -2.52
CA ILE A 129 3.27 15.50 -1.76
C ILE A 129 3.23 14.97 -0.32
N THR A 130 3.20 13.65 -0.15
CA THR A 130 3.20 12.96 1.16
C THR A 130 4.39 13.39 2.02
N LYS A 131 5.59 13.44 1.43
CA LYS A 131 6.82 13.86 2.11
C LYS A 131 6.75 15.30 2.58
N LEU A 132 6.22 16.21 1.76
CA LEU A 132 6.05 17.62 2.13
C LEU A 132 4.99 17.80 3.22
N LEU A 133 3.86 17.08 3.12
CA LEU A 133 2.85 17.05 4.18
C LEU A 133 3.45 16.64 5.52
N HIS A 134 4.19 15.52 5.55
CA HIS A 134 4.85 15.06 6.77
C HIS A 134 5.89 16.05 7.31
N ARG A 135 6.65 16.71 6.42
CA ARG A 135 7.62 17.74 6.82
C ARG A 135 6.95 18.94 7.49
N HIS A 136 5.78 19.38 6.98
CA HIS A 136 5.07 20.54 7.53
C HIS A 136 4.23 20.19 8.76
N TYR A 137 3.71 18.96 8.81
CA TYR A 137 2.84 18.49 9.87
C TYR A 137 3.34 17.14 10.42
N PRO A 138 4.47 17.12 11.17
CA PRO A 138 5.09 15.87 11.62
C PRO A 138 4.19 15.03 12.54
N GLY A 139 3.22 15.65 13.21
CA GLY A 139 2.20 14.96 14.02
C GLY A 139 1.09 14.30 13.21
N THR A 140 1.04 14.48 11.89
CA THR A 140 0.01 13.87 11.04
C THR A 140 0.40 12.42 10.71
N PRO A 141 -0.45 11.43 11.01
CA PRO A 141 -0.15 10.04 10.75
C PRO A 141 -0.13 9.75 9.24
N ILE A 142 0.92 9.06 8.79
CA ILE A 142 1.05 8.57 7.42
C ILE A 142 0.85 7.06 7.41
N ALA A 143 -0.07 6.59 6.58
CA ALA A 143 -0.42 5.17 6.50
C ALA A 143 0.80 4.30 6.13
N PRO A 144 1.00 3.14 6.78
CA PRO A 144 2.06 2.20 6.42
C PRO A 144 2.03 1.77 4.95
N GLN A 145 0.84 1.74 4.32
CA GLN A 145 0.71 1.50 2.88
C GLN A 145 1.57 2.45 2.05
N LEU A 146 1.64 3.75 2.39
CA LEU A 146 2.45 4.75 1.69
C LEU A 146 3.95 4.57 1.95
N VAL A 147 4.31 4.11 3.14
CA VAL A 147 5.71 3.80 3.50
C VAL A 147 6.20 2.60 2.67
N ILE A 148 5.38 1.55 2.57
CA ILE A 148 5.66 0.39 1.72
C ILE A 148 5.59 0.78 0.24
N ARG A 149 4.73 1.72 -0.16
CA ARG A 149 4.73 2.28 -1.52
C ARG A 149 6.09 2.89 -1.87
N GLN A 150 6.68 3.66 -0.96
CA GLN A 150 8.01 4.23 -1.17
C GLN A 150 9.07 3.15 -1.38
N ALA A 151 9.00 2.04 -0.63
CA ALA A 151 9.88 0.89 -0.83
C ALA A 151 9.66 0.24 -2.21
N ARG A 152 8.40 0.07 -2.66
CA ARG A 152 8.08 -0.46 -3.99
C ARG A 152 8.59 0.45 -5.12
N VAL A 153 8.47 1.78 -4.99
CA VAL A 153 9.04 2.72 -5.96
C VAL A 153 10.57 2.59 -6.01
N TYR A 154 11.24 2.50 -4.85
CA TYR A 154 12.69 2.26 -4.82
C TYR A 154 13.09 0.91 -5.42
N LEU A 155 12.32 -0.15 -5.19
CA LEU A 155 12.52 -1.45 -5.81
C LEU A 155 12.44 -1.33 -7.35
N ASN A 156 11.39 -0.68 -7.87
CA ASN A 156 11.19 -0.50 -9.30
C ASN A 156 12.33 0.30 -9.94
N ASP A 157 12.76 1.39 -9.27
CA ASP A 157 13.90 2.24 -9.66
C ASP A 157 15.28 1.57 -9.53
N GLY A 158 15.37 0.35 -9.00
CA GLY A 158 16.64 -0.34 -8.75
C GLY A 158 17.41 0.17 -7.52
N LYS A 159 16.81 1.01 -6.68
CA LYS A 159 17.37 1.53 -5.42
C LYS A 159 17.17 0.51 -4.28
N LEU A 160 17.68 -0.70 -4.47
CA LEU A 160 17.37 -1.87 -3.63
C LEU A 160 17.73 -1.67 -2.16
N GLN A 161 18.90 -1.08 -1.86
CA GLN A 161 19.31 -0.81 -0.47
C GLN A 161 18.34 0.15 0.25
N LYS A 162 17.77 1.13 -0.46
CA LYS A 162 16.79 2.05 0.13
C LYS A 162 15.45 1.38 0.39
N ALA A 163 15.02 0.49 -0.52
CA ALA A 163 13.85 -0.33 -0.29
C ALA A 163 14.06 -1.24 0.93
N GLU A 164 15.20 -1.92 0.99
CA GLU A 164 15.57 -2.84 2.08
C GLU A 164 15.61 -2.15 3.45
N TYR A 165 16.15 -0.93 3.52
CA TYR A 165 16.17 -0.15 4.76
C TYR A 165 14.76 0.09 5.32
N ILE A 166 13.83 0.53 4.45
CA ILE A 166 12.44 0.78 4.84
C ILE A 166 11.78 -0.52 5.31
N LEU A 167 11.92 -1.60 4.54
CA LEU A 167 11.28 -2.88 4.81
C LEU A 167 11.83 -3.52 6.10
N SER A 168 13.16 -3.50 6.29
CA SER A 168 13.80 -4.01 7.49
C SER A 168 13.37 -3.25 8.74
N SER A 169 13.25 -1.92 8.64
CA SER A 169 12.74 -1.11 9.75
C SER A 169 11.33 -1.54 10.14
N LEU A 170 10.41 -1.66 9.17
CA LEU A 170 9.04 -2.10 9.43
C LEU A 170 8.97 -3.53 10.00
N ILE A 171 9.80 -4.45 9.50
CA ILE A 171 9.86 -5.83 10.01
C ILE A 171 10.34 -5.86 11.46
N ASN A 172 11.46 -5.19 11.76
CA ASN A 172 12.13 -5.25 13.06
C ASN A 172 11.40 -4.46 14.15
N THR A 173 10.55 -3.49 13.77
CA THR A 173 9.79 -2.66 14.72
C THR A 173 8.33 -3.06 14.83
N SER A 174 7.97 -4.27 14.40
CA SER A 174 6.58 -4.77 14.44
C SER A 174 5.60 -3.83 13.73
N GLY A 175 6.01 -3.39 12.54
CA GLY A 175 5.28 -2.49 11.66
C GLY A 175 5.34 -1.01 12.04
N ALA A 176 5.87 -0.63 13.21
CA ALA A 176 5.78 0.74 13.71
C ALA A 176 6.34 1.78 12.72
N THR A 177 5.57 2.85 12.49
CA THR A 177 5.96 3.94 11.60
C THR A 177 5.31 5.26 12.00
N GLY A 178 6.12 6.31 12.15
CA GLY A 178 5.67 7.65 12.53
C GLY A 178 4.76 7.63 13.77
N CYS A 179 3.65 8.37 13.70
CA CYS A 179 2.60 8.39 14.72
C CYS A 179 1.37 7.55 14.34
N TRP A 180 1.50 6.57 13.44
CA TRP A 180 0.39 5.68 13.08
C TRP A 180 0.00 4.78 14.25
N ILE A 181 -1.29 4.72 14.57
CA ILE A 181 -1.82 3.89 15.65
C ILE A 181 -2.59 2.71 15.04
N TYR A 182 -2.20 1.51 15.43
CA TYR A 182 -2.84 0.26 15.01
C TYR A 182 -4.03 -0.06 15.90
N GLN A 183 -5.12 -0.53 15.31
CA GLN A 183 -6.34 -0.91 16.06
C GLN A 183 -6.17 -2.27 16.74
N SER A 184 -5.28 -3.11 16.20
CA SER A 184 -5.04 -4.47 16.67
C SER A 184 -3.60 -4.91 16.42
N ASP A 185 -3.14 -5.94 17.14
CA ASP A 185 -1.86 -6.59 16.84
C ASP A 185 -1.88 -7.30 15.49
N SER A 186 -3.04 -7.78 15.03
CA SER A 186 -3.17 -8.36 13.69
C SER A 186 -2.86 -7.37 12.57
N ASP A 187 -3.11 -6.07 12.77
CA ASP A 187 -2.72 -5.05 11.78
C ASP A 187 -1.18 -4.98 11.66
N ARG A 188 -0.46 -5.13 12.77
CA ARG A 188 1.01 -5.16 12.80
C ARG A 188 1.55 -6.41 12.10
N THR A 189 0.95 -7.56 12.36
CA THR A 189 1.25 -8.82 11.64
C THR A 189 1.04 -8.64 10.14
N LEU A 190 -0.05 -7.99 9.73
CA LEU A 190 -0.32 -7.70 8.31
C LEU A 190 0.75 -6.79 7.70
N ILE A 191 1.21 -5.74 8.40
CA ILE A 191 2.34 -4.92 7.92
C ILE A 191 3.57 -5.79 7.71
N GLN A 192 3.95 -6.58 8.71
CA GLN A 192 5.15 -7.41 8.63
C GLN A 192 5.04 -8.41 7.49
N ALA A 193 3.89 -9.07 7.30
CA ALA A 193 3.66 -10.00 6.20
C ALA A 193 3.85 -9.31 4.83
N VAL A 194 3.28 -8.12 4.63
CA VAL A 194 3.46 -7.35 3.38
C VAL A 194 4.91 -6.90 3.23
N SER A 195 5.56 -6.41 4.28
CA SER A 195 6.96 -5.98 4.23
C SER A 195 7.90 -7.14 3.89
N VAL A 196 7.68 -8.32 4.48
CA VAL A 196 8.41 -9.55 4.16
C VAL A 196 8.15 -9.99 2.72
N GLN A 197 6.90 -9.91 2.22
CA GLN A 197 6.58 -10.18 0.82
C GLN A 197 7.38 -9.26 -0.12
N VAL A 198 7.37 -7.94 0.10
CA VAL A 198 8.11 -6.99 -0.75
C VAL A 198 9.61 -7.23 -0.66
N ARG A 199 10.12 -7.61 0.53
CA ARG A 199 11.54 -7.98 0.71
C ARG A 199 11.89 -9.22 -0.10
N GLY A 200 11.01 -10.23 -0.14
CA GLY A 200 11.13 -11.37 -1.05
C GLY A 200 11.24 -10.95 -2.52
N GLN A 201 10.48 -9.93 -2.95
CA GLN A 201 10.60 -9.37 -4.31
C GLN A 201 11.92 -8.63 -4.55
N VAL A 202 12.51 -8.01 -3.53
CA VAL A 202 13.87 -7.44 -3.61
C VAL A 202 14.89 -8.55 -3.89
N LEU A 203 14.83 -9.65 -3.12
CA LEU A 203 15.73 -10.79 -3.31
C LEU A 203 15.51 -11.50 -4.65
N GLN A 204 14.25 -11.63 -5.08
CA GLN A 204 13.90 -12.13 -6.41
C GLN A 204 14.59 -11.31 -7.51
N LYS A 205 14.56 -9.97 -7.41
CA LYS A 205 15.20 -9.08 -8.39
C LYS A 205 16.74 -9.19 -8.40
N LEU A 206 17.34 -9.69 -7.31
CA LEU A 206 18.77 -9.99 -7.20
C LEU A 206 19.15 -11.39 -7.68
N GLY A 207 18.17 -12.24 -8.02
CA GLY A 207 18.40 -13.64 -8.38
C GLY A 207 18.73 -14.55 -7.19
N LEU A 208 18.44 -14.11 -5.97
CA LEU A 208 18.59 -14.90 -4.74
C LEU A 208 17.33 -15.74 -4.54
N TRP A 209 17.17 -16.78 -5.36
CA TRP A 209 15.90 -17.48 -5.53
C TRP A 209 15.44 -18.24 -4.28
N LEU A 210 16.35 -18.95 -3.61
CA LEU A 210 16.04 -19.72 -2.40
C LEU A 210 15.54 -18.80 -1.28
N GLU A 211 16.33 -17.76 -0.96
CA GLU A 211 16.00 -16.81 0.09
C GLU A 211 14.74 -15.99 -0.25
N ALA A 212 14.55 -15.65 -1.53
CA ALA A 212 13.33 -15.03 -1.99
C ALA A 212 12.11 -15.94 -1.72
N ALA A 213 12.20 -17.23 -2.06
CA ALA A 213 11.12 -18.19 -1.83
C ALA A 213 10.82 -18.34 -0.33
N GLU A 214 11.83 -18.41 0.53
CA GLU A 214 11.68 -18.49 1.99
C GLU A 214 10.98 -17.24 2.57
N LEU A 215 11.32 -16.05 2.08
CA LEU A 215 10.60 -14.83 2.48
C LEU A 215 9.17 -14.82 1.98
N ILE A 216 8.90 -15.25 0.74
CA ILE A 216 7.53 -15.34 0.24
C ILE A 216 6.73 -16.37 1.04
N TRP A 217 7.32 -17.51 1.42
CA TRP A 217 6.69 -18.47 2.33
C TRP A 217 6.39 -17.85 3.70
N THR A 218 7.36 -17.14 4.28
CA THR A 218 7.17 -16.42 5.55
C THR A 218 6.02 -15.41 5.47
N SER A 219 5.87 -14.72 4.34
CA SER A 219 4.72 -13.82 4.12
C SER A 219 3.39 -14.57 4.08
N LEU A 220 3.34 -15.76 3.46
CA LEU A 220 2.14 -16.60 3.43
C LEU A 220 1.73 -17.02 4.84
N VAL A 221 2.67 -17.50 5.64
CA VAL A 221 2.43 -17.83 7.06
C VAL A 221 1.85 -16.62 7.79
N GLY A 222 2.43 -15.44 7.60
CA GLY A 222 1.93 -14.19 8.18
C GLY A 222 0.50 -13.83 7.75
N TYR A 223 0.16 -14.02 6.48
CA TYR A 223 -1.21 -13.77 5.99
C TYR A 223 -2.23 -14.78 6.50
N TYR A 224 -1.86 -16.05 6.62
CA TYR A 224 -2.73 -17.10 7.18
C TYR A 224 -2.90 -16.98 8.70
N ALA A 225 -1.96 -16.36 9.41
CA ALA A 225 -2.03 -16.14 10.85
C ALA A 225 -3.00 -15.01 11.26
N LEU A 226 -3.52 -14.24 10.31
CA LEU A 226 -4.50 -13.18 10.60
C LEU A 226 -5.84 -13.79 11.03
N PRO A 227 -6.62 -13.11 11.91
CA PRO A 227 -7.95 -13.58 12.33
C PRO A 227 -8.87 -13.87 11.14
N GLN A 228 -8.76 -13.05 10.09
CA GLN A 228 -9.31 -13.31 8.77
C GLN A 228 -8.14 -13.28 7.78
N PRO A 229 -7.78 -14.42 7.14
CA PRO A 229 -6.64 -14.47 6.25
C PRO A 229 -6.73 -13.45 5.10
N ASP A 230 -5.61 -12.79 4.80
CA ASP A 230 -5.54 -11.83 3.70
C ASP A 230 -5.49 -12.55 2.35
N LYS A 231 -6.67 -12.82 1.77
CA LYS A 231 -6.78 -13.53 0.48
C LYS A 231 -6.07 -12.80 -0.66
N LYS A 232 -5.96 -11.48 -0.60
CA LYS A 232 -5.25 -10.68 -1.61
C LYS A 232 -3.74 -10.85 -1.47
N GLY A 233 -3.25 -10.75 -0.23
CA GLY A 233 -1.85 -11.03 0.12
C GLY A 233 -1.43 -12.43 -0.29
N ILE A 234 -2.24 -13.44 0.09
CA ILE A 234 -2.03 -14.86 -0.25
C ILE A 234 -1.96 -15.07 -1.76
N GLY A 235 -2.96 -14.61 -2.51
CA GLY A 235 -2.98 -14.77 -3.97
C GLY A 235 -1.77 -14.13 -4.64
N THR A 236 -1.35 -12.95 -4.15
CA THR A 236 -0.15 -12.26 -4.65
C THR A 236 1.13 -13.03 -4.33
N SER A 237 1.30 -13.49 -3.08
CA SER A 237 2.47 -14.26 -2.67
C SER A 237 2.57 -15.60 -3.41
N LEU A 238 1.47 -16.31 -3.63
CA LEU A 238 1.48 -17.56 -4.41
C LEU A 238 1.90 -17.31 -5.86
N GLY A 239 1.43 -16.24 -6.49
CA GLY A 239 1.87 -15.86 -7.84
C GLY A 239 3.36 -15.51 -7.91
N ILE A 240 3.88 -14.79 -6.91
CA ILE A 240 5.31 -14.48 -6.82
C ILE A 240 6.13 -15.76 -6.59
N LEU A 241 5.69 -16.63 -5.67
CA LEU A 241 6.35 -17.90 -5.38
C LEU A 241 6.42 -18.78 -6.63
N ALA A 242 5.34 -18.89 -7.40
CA ALA A 242 5.33 -19.63 -8.66
C ALA A 242 6.41 -19.11 -9.63
N ASN A 243 6.52 -17.79 -9.80
CA ASN A 243 7.56 -17.18 -10.64
C ASN A 243 8.98 -17.46 -10.12
N ILE A 244 9.17 -17.45 -8.80
CA ILE A 244 10.47 -17.78 -8.18
C ILE A 244 10.81 -19.25 -8.44
N LEU A 245 9.86 -20.18 -8.22
CA LEU A 245 10.07 -21.62 -8.42
C LEU A 245 10.43 -21.96 -9.87
N VAL A 246 9.84 -21.27 -10.85
CA VAL A 246 10.21 -21.43 -12.27
C VAL A 246 11.64 -20.95 -12.56
N SER A 247 12.12 -19.95 -11.83
CA SER A 247 13.46 -19.36 -12.02
C SER A 247 14.56 -20.10 -11.24
N MET A 248 14.16 -20.98 -10.32
CA MET A 248 15.03 -21.67 -9.38
C MET A 248 15.74 -22.86 -10.03
N ASN A 249 17.00 -23.12 -9.66
CA ASN A 249 17.71 -24.32 -10.08
C ASN A 249 17.32 -25.54 -9.22
N ASP A 250 17.74 -26.74 -9.62
CA ASP A 250 17.38 -27.98 -8.91
C ASP A 250 17.90 -28.05 -7.47
N GLY A 251 19.09 -27.50 -7.22
CA GLY A 251 19.70 -27.47 -5.90
C GLY A 251 18.90 -26.57 -4.96
N ASP A 252 18.61 -25.35 -5.39
CA ASP A 252 17.79 -24.39 -4.64
C ASP A 252 16.38 -24.94 -4.40
N PHE A 253 15.77 -25.59 -5.39
CA PHE A 253 14.44 -26.19 -5.25
C PHE A 253 14.45 -27.35 -4.25
N HIS A 254 15.48 -28.19 -4.30
CA HIS A 254 15.65 -29.27 -3.34
C HIS A 254 15.84 -28.72 -1.91
N ALA A 255 16.67 -27.69 -1.74
CA ALA A 255 16.88 -27.03 -0.46
C ALA A 255 15.59 -26.41 0.09
N PHE A 256 14.85 -25.68 -0.75
CA PHE A 256 13.56 -25.09 -0.37
C PHE A 256 12.53 -26.15 0.05
N LYS A 257 12.41 -27.24 -0.73
CA LYS A 257 11.45 -28.32 -0.46
C LYS A 257 11.77 -29.12 0.81
N THR A 258 13.06 -29.27 1.13
CA THR A 258 13.51 -30.07 2.28
C THR A 258 13.62 -29.25 3.58
N ASN A 259 13.38 -27.94 3.51
CA ASN A 259 13.36 -27.08 4.69
C ASN A 259 12.16 -27.47 5.60
N PRO A 260 12.40 -27.87 6.87
CA PRO A 260 11.34 -28.31 7.78
C PRO A 260 10.36 -27.20 8.19
N GLY A 261 10.73 -25.94 8.00
CA GLY A 261 9.84 -24.78 8.23
C GLY A 261 8.85 -24.53 7.07
N ILE A 262 8.94 -25.30 5.99
CA ILE A 262 8.12 -25.15 4.79
C ILE A 262 7.20 -26.37 4.64
N ASP A 263 5.90 -26.15 4.84
CA ASP A 263 4.88 -27.19 4.72
C ASP A 263 4.07 -27.05 3.42
N LEU A 264 4.68 -27.48 2.31
CA LEU A 264 4.03 -27.56 1.02
C LEU A 264 3.20 -28.85 0.92
N VAL A 265 2.08 -28.94 1.64
CA VAL A 265 1.09 -30.04 1.52
C VAL A 265 0.40 -30.00 0.16
N SER A 266 1.16 -30.29 -0.91
CA SER A 266 0.67 -30.54 -2.27
C SER A 266 1.73 -31.15 -3.21
N THR A 267 3.00 -31.31 -2.82
CA THR A 267 4.04 -31.77 -3.77
C THR A 267 4.20 -33.30 -3.88
N GLN A 268 3.28 -34.09 -3.28
CA GLN A 268 3.35 -35.56 -3.36
C GLN A 268 2.75 -36.19 -4.64
N SER A 269 2.25 -35.42 -5.61
CA SER A 269 1.58 -36.03 -6.78
C SER A 269 1.85 -35.46 -8.17
N TYR A 270 2.84 -34.57 -8.37
CA TYR A 270 3.23 -34.18 -9.74
C TYR A 270 4.75 -33.95 -9.87
N PRO A 271 5.44 -34.58 -10.85
CA PRO A 271 6.76 -34.14 -11.27
C PRO A 271 6.62 -32.79 -12.00
N MET A 272 6.55 -31.70 -11.24
CA MET A 272 6.51 -30.34 -11.77
C MET A 272 7.89 -29.88 -12.25
N LYS A 273 8.31 -30.36 -13.42
CA LYS A 273 9.25 -29.64 -14.27
C LYS A 273 8.67 -29.18 -15.60
N SER A 274 7.37 -29.38 -15.82
CA SER A 274 6.72 -29.01 -17.08
C SER A 274 5.20 -28.85 -16.94
N LEU A 275 4.76 -27.91 -16.10
CA LEU A 275 3.51 -27.18 -16.36
C LEU A 275 3.91 -25.84 -17.00
N VAL A 276 4.42 -25.96 -18.22
CA VAL A 276 4.55 -24.87 -19.18
C VAL A 276 3.14 -24.63 -19.72
N PHE A 277 2.62 -23.41 -19.54
CA PHE A 277 1.62 -22.87 -20.46
C PHE A 277 2.33 -22.40 -21.73
#